data_AF-A0A2V4GTS4-F1
#
_entry.id   AF-A0A2V4GTS4-F1
#
_cell.length_a   1.000
_cell.length_b   1.000
_cell.length_c   1.000
_cell.angle_alpha   90.00
_cell.angle_beta   90.00
_cell.angle_gamma   90.00
#
_symmetry.space_group_name_H-M   'P 1'
#
loop_
_entity.id
_entity.type
_entity.pdbx_description
1 polymer ?
#
loop_
_entity_poly.entity_id
_entity_poly.type
_entity_poly.pdbx_seq_one_letter_code
_entity_poly.pdbx_strand_id
1 'polypeptide(L)'
;MKIEIGQRIDVEVEREDIERVSKGSIIAIWYNRGVPIYVELFVNKSLVYEIRKMFANNNRKSALISITRISKSKYIVEPTVVVLNKQRTDLTPIK
;
A
#
# COMPACT_ATOMS: atom_id res chain seq x y z
N MET A 1 11.01 -4.83 1.49
CA MET A 1 10.71 -3.84 2.56
C MET A 1 10.03 -4.54 3.73
N LYS A 2 10.41 -4.18 4.97
CA LYS A 2 9.78 -4.66 6.21
C LYS A 2 9.23 -3.46 6.97
N ILE A 3 8.06 -3.62 7.59
CA ILE A 3 7.44 -2.59 8.43
C ILE A 3 7.91 -2.82 9.87
N GLU A 4 8.60 -1.85 10.45
CA GLU A 4 9.05 -1.93 11.84
C GLU A 4 7.94 -1.53 12.83
N ILE A 5 8.08 -1.93 14.10
CA ILE A 5 7.09 -1.59 15.13
C ILE A 5 7.05 -0.08 15.32
N GLY A 6 5.84 0.50 15.31
CA GLY A 6 5.62 1.96 15.35
C GLY A 6 5.69 2.64 13.98
N GLN A 7 6.08 1.92 12.93
CA GLN A 7 6.12 2.46 11.58
C GLN A 7 4.74 2.39 10.93
N ARG A 8 4.40 3.47 10.21
CA ARG A 8 3.26 3.56 9.29
C ARG A 8 3.81 3.72 7.87
N ILE A 9 3.25 2.96 6.93
CA ILE A 9 3.55 3.10 5.50
C ILE A 9 2.25 3.18 4.70
N ASP A 10 2.23 4.00 3.66
CA ASP A 10 1.11 4.08 2.73
C ASP A 10 1.52 3.40 1.42
N VAL A 11 0.75 2.41 1.01
CA VAL A 11 1.00 1.64 -0.20
C VAL A 11 -0.31 1.33 -0.93
N GLU A 12 -0.23 1.15 -2.24
CA GLU A 12 -1.29 0.48 -2.98
C GLU A 12 -0.95 -1.00 -3.11
N VAL A 13 -1.96 -1.85 -2.88
CA VAL A 13 -1.85 -3.30 -3.01
C VAL A 13 -2.87 -3.79 -4.02
N GLU A 14 -2.45 -4.66 -4.93
CA GLU A 14 -3.36 -5.34 -5.84
C GLU A 14 -4.00 -6.56 -5.16
N ARG A 15 -5.27 -6.80 -5.47
CA ARG A 15 -6.03 -7.91 -4.91
C ARG A 15 -5.39 -9.27 -5.27
N GLU A 16 -4.91 -9.40 -6.50
CA GLU A 16 -4.35 -10.66 -6.99
C GLU A 16 -3.09 -11.06 -6.21
N ASP A 17 -2.28 -10.07 -5.81
CA ASP A 17 -1.07 -10.27 -4.98
C ASP A 17 -1.40 -10.76 -3.57
N ILE A 18 -2.55 -10.38 -3.00
CA ILE A 18 -2.92 -10.77 -1.62
C ILE A 18 -3.76 -12.06 -1.56
N GLU A 19 -4.58 -12.34 -2.57
CA GLU A 19 -5.48 -13.51 -2.58
C GLU A 19 -4.73 -14.84 -2.57
N ARG A 20 -3.58 -14.90 -3.24
CA ARG A 20 -2.79 -16.14 -3.40
C ARG A 20 -1.73 -16.34 -2.32
N VAL A 21 -1.50 -15.34 -1.46
CA VAL A 21 -0.41 -15.35 -0.47
C VAL A 21 -0.94 -15.53 0.94
N SER A 22 -0.39 -16.50 1.69
CA SER A 22 -0.69 -16.70 3.11
C SER A 22 0.37 -16.12 4.04
N LYS A 23 1.62 -16.06 3.59
CA LYS A 23 2.79 -15.41 4.20
C LYS A 23 3.90 -15.32 3.14
N GLY A 24 4.84 -14.39 3.30
CA GLY A 24 5.99 -14.25 2.39
C GLY A 24 6.06 -12.82 1.87
N SER A 25 6.23 -12.67 0.57
CA SER A 25 6.32 -11.36 -0.07
C SER A 25 5.14 -11.12 -1.00
N ILE A 26 4.70 -9.88 -1.08
CA ILE A 26 3.78 -9.37 -2.09
C ILE A 26 4.42 -8.19 -2.82
N ILE A 27 3.94 -7.88 -4.02
CA ILE A 27 4.25 -6.60 -4.65
C ILE A 27 3.26 -5.55 -4.15
N ALA A 28 3.77 -4.38 -3.82
CA ALA A 28 2.98 -3.22 -3.47
C ALA A 28 3.57 -1.99 -4.17
N ILE A 29 2.78 -0.95 -4.35
CA ILE A 29 3.22 0.30 -4.95
C ILE A 29 3.34 1.34 -3.84
N TRP A 30 4.56 1.81 -3.61
CA TRP A 30 4.82 2.93 -2.72
C TRP A 30 4.93 4.22 -3.54
N TYR A 31 4.19 5.25 -3.16
CA TYR A 31 4.20 6.53 -3.86
C TYR A 31 5.17 7.51 -3.18
N ASN A 32 6.31 7.74 -3.82
CA ASN A 32 7.28 8.73 -3.35
C ASN A 32 7.20 9.98 -4.22
N ARG A 33 6.73 11.10 -3.65
CA ARG A 33 6.55 12.39 -4.36
C ARG A 33 5.76 12.27 -5.67
N GLY A 34 4.71 11.43 -5.66
CA GLY A 34 3.86 11.18 -6.82
C GLY A 34 4.42 10.17 -7.83
N VAL A 35 5.63 9.67 -7.63
CA VAL A 35 6.22 8.61 -8.47
C VAL A 35 5.87 7.24 -7.87
N PRO A 36 5.24 6.33 -8.63
CA PRO A 36 4.99 4.97 -8.18
C PRO A 36 6.30 4.18 -8.17
N ILE A 37 6.61 3.56 -7.04
CA ILE A 37 7.76 2.67 -6.86
C ILE A 37 7.23 1.30 -6.46
N TYR A 38 7.46 0.30 -7.32
CA TYR A 38 7.14 -1.09 -6.99
C TYR A 38 8.10 -1.58 -5.91
N VAL A 39 7.54 -2.03 -4.80
CA VAL A 39 8.29 -2.55 -3.65
C VAL A 39 7.81 -3.94 -3.31
N GLU A 40 8.75 -4.82 -3.02
CA GLU A 40 8.45 -6.10 -2.40
C GLU A 40 8.16 -5.86 -0.91
N LEU A 41 6.95 -6.18 -0.44
CA LEU A 41 6.54 -6.04 0.95
C LEU A 41 6.47 -7.41 1.61
N PHE A 42 7.24 -7.61 2.68
CA PHE A 42 7.18 -8.85 3.44
C PHE A 42 5.95 -8.85 4.37
N VAL A 43 5.06 -9.79 4.17
CA VAL A 43 3.78 -9.93 4.87
C VAL A 43 3.70 -11.24 5.66
N ASN A 44 3.11 -11.17 6.84
CA ASN A 44 2.78 -12.34 7.64
C ASN A 44 1.26 -12.60 7.61
N LYS A 45 0.84 -13.74 8.17
CA LYS A 45 -0.58 -14.14 8.20
C LYS A 45 -1.51 -13.07 8.76
N SER A 46 -1.10 -12.35 9.80
CA SER A 46 -1.94 -11.30 10.40
C SER A 46 -2.09 -10.10 9.48
N LEU A 47 -1.00 -9.65 8.86
CA LEU A 47 -1.07 -8.53 7.91
C LEU A 47 -1.91 -8.91 6.68
N VAL A 48 -1.71 -10.12 6.14
CA VAL A 48 -2.53 -10.64 5.03
C VAL A 48 -4.01 -10.63 5.39
N TYR A 49 -4.36 -11.08 6.59
CA TYR A 49 -5.74 -11.10 7.06
C TYR A 49 -6.36 -9.69 7.10
N GLU A 50 -5.65 -8.70 7.67
CA GLU A 50 -6.15 -7.32 7.72
C GLU A 50 -6.28 -6.70 6.32
N ILE A 51 -5.32 -6.95 5.41
CA ILE A 51 -5.43 -6.49 4.02
C ILE A 51 -6.63 -7.13 3.31
N ARG A 52 -6.86 -8.43 3.48
CA ARG A 52 -8.00 -9.12 2.85
C ARG A 52 -9.35 -8.60 3.32
N LYS A 53 -9.48 -8.19 4.59
CA LYS A 53 -10.72 -7.55 5.08
C LYS A 53 -11.08 -6.30 4.27
N MET A 54 -10.09 -5.55 3.80
CA MET A 54 -10.30 -4.37 2.96
C MET A 54 -10.93 -4.72 1.60
N PHE A 55 -10.70 -5.93 1.10
CA PHE A 55 -11.23 -6.40 -0.17
C PHE A 55 -12.50 -7.24 -0.05
N ALA A 56 -12.81 -7.77 1.14
CA ALA A 56 -13.91 -8.72 1.35
C ALA A 56 -15.29 -8.21 0.91
N ASN A 57 -15.53 -6.90 0.99
CA ASN A 57 -16.84 -6.28 0.72
C ASN A 57 -16.84 -5.36 -0.51
N ASN A 58 -15.84 -5.45 -1.39
CA ASN A 58 -15.83 -4.70 -2.64
C ASN A 58 -15.22 -5.54 -3.78
N ASN A 59 -15.37 -5.08 -5.02
CA ASN A 59 -14.74 -5.70 -6.21
C ASN A 59 -13.59 -4.85 -6.78
N ARG A 60 -12.96 -4.02 -5.95
CA ARG A 60 -11.83 -3.19 -6.39
C ARG A 60 -10.60 -4.04 -6.65
N LYS A 61 -9.94 -3.80 -7.79
CA LYS A 61 -8.70 -4.48 -8.20
C LYS A 61 -7.51 -4.13 -7.33
N SER A 62 -7.47 -2.91 -6.79
CA SER A 62 -6.44 -2.45 -5.87
C SER A 62 -7.03 -1.62 -4.73
N ALA A 63 -6.24 -1.45 -3.67
CA ALA A 63 -6.59 -0.57 -2.56
C ALA A 63 -5.35 0.21 -2.09
N LEU A 64 -5.51 1.52 -1.99
CA LEU A 64 -4.59 2.39 -1.26
C LEU A 64 -4.85 2.24 0.23
N ILE A 65 -3.84 1.75 0.94
CA ILE A 65 -3.91 1.42 2.35
C ILE A 65 -2.75 2.01 3.14
N SER A 66 -3.06 2.45 4.34
CA SER A 66 -2.09 2.72 5.39
C SER A 66 -1.91 1.46 6.21
N ILE A 67 -0.67 0.99 6.37
CA ILE A 67 -0.32 -0.15 7.19
C ILE A 67 0.52 0.35 8.37
N THR A 68 -0.02 0.21 9.58
CA THR A 68 0.69 0.52 10.83
C THR A 68 0.97 -0.75 11.60
N ARG A 69 2.24 -0.99 11.98
CA ARG A 69 2.60 -2.14 12.81
C ARG A 69 2.64 -1.76 14.28
N ILE A 70 1.66 -2.23 15.05
CA ILE A 70 1.58 -1.94 16.49
C ILE A 70 2.49 -2.86 17.31
N SER A 71 2.64 -4.13 16.89
CA SER A 71 3.44 -5.11 17.62
C SER A 71 4.04 -6.15 16.67
N LYS A 72 4.72 -7.17 17.22
CA LYS A 72 5.32 -8.26 16.43
C LYS A 72 4.30 -8.93 15.50
N SER A 73 3.05 -9.09 15.95
CA SER A 73 1.98 -9.79 15.24
C SER A 73 0.76 -8.94 14.92
N LYS A 74 0.66 -7.71 15.43
CA LYS A 74 -0.53 -6.86 15.24
C LYS A 74 -0.28 -5.73 14.25
N TYR A 75 -1.16 -5.63 13.26
CA TYR A 75 -1.19 -4.57 12.25
C TYR A 75 -2.55 -3.89 12.26
N ILE A 76 -2.57 -2.59 11.95
CA ILE A 76 -3.78 -1.87 11.56
C ILE A 76 -3.65 -1.55 10.07
N VAL A 77 -4.68 -1.88 9.30
CA VAL A 77 -4.78 -1.54 7.88
C VAL A 77 -6.01 -0.67 7.69
N GLU A 78 -5.82 0.52 7.11
CA GLU A 78 -6.87 1.52 6.93
C GLU A 78 -6.85 2.04 5.49
N PRO A 79 -7.99 2.48 4.93
CA PRO A 79 -7.96 3.22 3.66
C PRO A 79 -7.10 4.48 3.81
N THR A 80 -6.33 4.82 2.77
CA THR A 80 -5.53 6.04 2.74
C THR A 80 -5.73 6.79 1.42
N VAL A 81 -5.38 8.08 1.43
CA VAL A 81 -5.37 8.93 0.23
C VAL A 81 -3.95 9.39 0.01
N VAL A 82 -3.42 9.15 -1.20
CA VAL A 82 -2.10 9.65 -1.60
C VAL A 82 -2.27 10.80 -2.59
N VAL A 83 -1.51 11.88 -2.39
CA VAL A 83 -1.52 13.03 -3.29
C VAL A 83 -0.54 12.76 -4.44
N LEU A 84 -1.07 12.67 -5.66
CA LEU A 84 -0.26 12.58 -6.87
C LEU A 84 -0.02 13.99 -7.42
N ASN A 85 1.20 14.50 -7.24
CA ASN A 85 1.62 15.75 -7.87
C ASN A 85 1.91 15.50 -9.36
N LYS A 86 0.86 15.60 -10.20
CA LYS A 86 1.05 15.72 -11.64
C LYS A 86 1.29 17.20 -11.96
N GLN A 87 2.56 17.62 -11.93
CA GLN A 87 2.92 18.95 -12.42
C GLN A 87 2.61 18.99 -13.93
N ARG A 88 1.58 19.77 -14.33
CA ARG A 88 1.30 19.98 -15.75
C ARG A 88 2.54 20.62 -16.38
N THR A 89 3.11 19.97 -17.39
CA THR A 89 4.21 20.49 -18.21
C THR A 89 3.78 21.65 -19.12
N ASP A 90 2.51 22.04 -19.10
CA ASP A 90 1.94 23.09 -19.98
C ASP A 90 2.08 24.51 -19.42
N LEU A 91 3.09 24.78 -18.59
CA LEU A 91 3.44 26.16 -18.26
C LEU A 91 4.15 26.76 -19.47
N THR A 92 3.38 27.42 -20.34
CA THR A 92 3.91 28.31 -21.36
C THR A 92 4.71 29.40 -20.63
N PRO A 93 6.01 29.56 -20.91
CA PRO A 93 6.78 30.66 -20.34
C PRO A 93 6.11 31.97 -20.76
N ILE A 94 5.73 32.79 -19.78
CA ILE A 94 5.33 34.18 -20.05
C ILE A 94 6.58 34.86 -20.59
N LYS A 95 6.54 35.25 -21.87
CA LYS A 95 7.56 36.07 -22.52
C LYS A 95 7.54 37.49 -21.98
#